data_AF-A0A662XBL0-F1
#
_entry.id   AF-A0A662XBL0-F1
#
_cell.length_a   1.000
_cell.length_b   1.000
_cell.length_c   1.000
_cell.angle_alpha   90.00
_cell.angle_beta   90.00
_cell.angle_gamma   90.00
#
_symmetry.space_group_name_H-M   'P 1'
#
loop_
_entity.id
_entity.type
_entity.pdbx_description
1 polymer ?
#
loop_
_entity_poly.entity_id
_entity_poly.type
_entity_poly.pdbx_seq_one_letter_code
_entity_poly.pdbx_strand_id
1 'polypeptide(L)'
;MQRFPDAQLLCVDRDPEVLAIARANLHDFHSRVTFQTGSFADLATHLTASGLSNEVDGILVDLGANSFHFDAARRGFSVLHDGPLDMRFDQRDASRPTAADAVNTLSEVQLAKIFRDFGEERLAKEFAKAIVRQREERGQQFSTTRDLRECIERIANMWRSSPPKGQKALKKRGKIGNTHPATRCFQALRIYVNDELEHVEVRVFQQEDEDESDDDGEDEDGDDSAEATKKRFRLVRRKATKATAEEIATNSRARSARLRCLERVR
;
A
#
# COMPACT_ATOMS: atom_id res chain seq x y z
N MET A 1 7.58 -23.98 -3.88
CA MET A 1 7.85 -25.27 -3.19
C MET A 1 7.69 -26.49 -4.09
N GLN A 2 6.62 -26.62 -4.87
CA GLN A 2 6.42 -27.76 -5.81
C GLN A 2 7.49 -27.82 -6.91
N ARG A 3 7.86 -26.68 -7.51
CA ARG A 3 8.84 -26.58 -8.60
C ARG A 3 10.31 -26.72 -8.15
N PHE A 4 10.61 -26.37 -6.90
CA PHE A 4 11.97 -26.30 -6.37
C PHE A 4 12.06 -27.15 -5.08
N PRO A 5 12.46 -28.43 -5.19
CA PRO A 5 12.39 -29.38 -4.07
C PRO A 5 13.40 -29.07 -2.96
N ASP A 6 14.52 -28.42 -3.29
CA ASP A 6 15.58 -28.11 -2.32
C ASP A 6 15.47 -26.69 -1.74
N ALA A 7 14.54 -25.88 -2.25
CA ALA A 7 14.34 -24.52 -1.75
C ALA A 7 13.83 -24.54 -0.30
N GLN A 8 14.39 -23.65 0.52
CA GLN A 8 13.86 -23.27 1.83
C GLN A 8 13.16 -21.92 1.71
N LEU A 9 12.10 -21.71 2.48
CA LEU A 9 11.29 -20.50 2.42
C LEU A 9 11.12 -19.91 3.82
N LEU A 10 11.44 -18.63 3.95
CA LEU A 10 11.04 -17.80 5.09
C LEU A 10 9.86 -16.93 4.69
N CYS A 11 8.70 -17.16 5.28
CA CYS A 11 7.51 -16.34 5.12
C CYS A 11 7.43 -15.32 6.25
N VAL A 12 7.35 -14.03 5.91
CA VAL A 12 7.20 -12.94 6.87
C VAL A 12 5.93 -12.17 6.54
N ASP A 13 5.08 -11.94 7.53
CA ASP A 13 3.91 -11.08 7.41
C ASP A 13 3.63 -10.39 8.75
N ARG A 14 3.08 -9.18 8.70
CA ARG A 14 2.66 -8.44 9.90
C ARG A 14 1.40 -9.03 10.50
N ASP A 15 0.55 -9.64 9.67
CA ASP A 15 -0.72 -10.22 10.11
C ASP A 15 -0.58 -11.69 10.51
N PRO A 16 -0.82 -12.03 11.80
CA PRO A 16 -0.81 -13.42 12.27
C PRO A 16 -1.84 -14.33 11.60
N GLU A 17 -3.00 -13.80 11.18
CA GLU A 17 -4.05 -14.58 10.53
C GLU A 17 -3.67 -14.93 9.08
N VAL A 18 -3.02 -14.01 8.38
CA VAL A 18 -2.47 -14.30 7.05
C VAL A 18 -1.38 -15.37 7.15
N LEU A 19 -0.54 -15.32 8.19
CA LEU A 19 0.42 -16.40 8.46
C LEU A 19 -0.27 -17.73 8.80
N ALA A 20 -1.37 -17.72 9.55
CA ALA A 20 -2.13 -18.94 9.84
C ALA A 20 -2.70 -19.57 8.56
N ILE A 21 -3.25 -18.75 7.65
CA ILE A 21 -3.71 -19.21 6.33
C ILE A 21 -2.53 -19.76 5.52
N ALA A 22 -1.39 -19.07 5.51
CA ALA A 22 -0.20 -19.52 4.80
C ALA A 22 0.35 -20.85 5.35
N ARG A 23 0.36 -21.03 6.69
CA ARG A 23 0.75 -22.29 7.34
C ARG A 23 -0.15 -23.45 6.93
N ALA A 24 -1.46 -23.24 6.87
CA ALA A 24 -2.40 -24.25 6.41
C ALA A 24 -2.16 -24.61 4.92
N ASN A 25 -2.00 -23.60 4.07
CA ASN A 25 -1.79 -23.80 2.63
C ASN A 25 -0.44 -24.45 2.29
N LEU A 26 0.57 -24.26 3.15
CA LEU A 26 1.93 -24.78 2.97
C LEU A 26 2.22 -25.99 3.87
N HIS A 27 1.19 -26.61 4.45
CA HIS A 27 1.33 -27.73 5.39
C HIS A 27 2.21 -28.85 4.83
N ASP A 28 2.01 -29.26 3.57
CA ASP A 28 2.79 -30.33 2.94
C ASP A 28 4.29 -30.02 2.77
N PHE A 29 4.70 -28.76 3.00
CA PHE A 29 6.07 -28.29 2.93
C PHE A 29 6.64 -27.88 4.28
N HIS A 30 6.00 -28.27 5.39
CA HIS A 30 6.32 -27.80 6.74
C HIS A 30 7.80 -27.95 7.15
N SER A 31 8.54 -28.93 6.61
CA SER A 31 9.96 -29.15 6.90
C SER A 31 10.90 -28.13 6.21
N ARG A 32 10.39 -27.36 5.24
CA ARG A 32 11.17 -26.41 4.43
C ARG A 32 10.61 -24.98 4.47
N VAL A 33 9.56 -24.73 5.24
CA VAL A 33 8.95 -23.41 5.38
C VAL A 33 8.99 -22.96 6.83
N THR A 34 9.60 -21.81 7.07
CA THR A 34 9.61 -21.12 8.36
C THR A 34 8.78 -19.85 8.26
N PHE A 35 8.18 -19.43 9.36
CA PHE A 35 7.28 -18.29 9.40
C PHE A 35 7.67 -17.35 10.54
N GLN A 36 7.72 -16.05 10.26
CA GLN A 36 7.97 -15.00 11.25
C GLN A 36 6.88 -13.94 11.17
N THR A 37 6.39 -13.50 12.33
CA THR A 37 5.42 -12.40 12.42
C THR A 37 6.17 -11.09 12.61
N GLY A 38 5.98 -10.14 11.70
CA GLY A 38 6.59 -8.83 11.79
C GLY A 38 6.72 -8.11 10.47
N SER A 39 7.40 -6.97 10.49
CA SER A 39 7.66 -6.17 9.29
C SER A 39 8.74 -6.85 8.42
N PHE A 40 8.57 -6.83 7.11
CA PHE A 40 9.64 -7.24 6.18
C PHE A 40 10.90 -6.36 6.30
N ALA A 41 10.77 -5.16 6.87
CA ALA A 41 11.91 -4.26 7.12
C ALA A 41 12.91 -4.86 8.13
N ASP A 42 12.44 -5.72 9.02
CA ASP A 42 13.26 -6.38 10.05
C ASP A 42 13.85 -7.72 9.56
N LEU A 43 14.10 -7.85 8.26
CA LEU A 43 14.49 -9.12 7.62
C LEU A 43 15.68 -9.79 8.31
N ALA A 44 16.70 -9.03 8.72
CA ALA A 44 17.87 -9.58 9.41
C ALA A 44 17.50 -10.24 10.75
N THR A 45 16.59 -9.63 11.51
CA THR A 45 16.04 -10.18 12.75
C THR A 45 15.26 -11.46 12.47
N HIS A 46 14.43 -11.46 11.42
CA HIS A 46 13.64 -12.63 11.04
C HIS A 46 14.50 -13.80 10.55
N LEU A 47 15.57 -13.53 9.80
CA LEU A 47 16.54 -14.54 9.37
C LEU A 47 17.24 -15.17 10.58
N THR A 48 17.74 -14.35 11.49
CA THR A 48 18.37 -14.81 12.74
C THR A 48 17.41 -15.69 13.55
N ALA A 49 16.16 -15.25 13.74
CA ALA A 49 15.15 -15.98 14.49
C ALA A 49 14.70 -17.29 13.80
N SER A 50 14.82 -17.37 12.47
CA SER A 50 14.47 -18.57 11.69
C SER A 50 15.52 -19.69 11.76
N GLY A 51 16.75 -19.38 12.17
CA GLY A 51 17.88 -20.31 12.11
C GLY A 51 18.38 -20.61 10.69
N LEU A 52 17.89 -19.89 9.68
CA LEU A 52 18.38 -19.97 8.31
C LEU A 52 19.67 -19.16 8.13
N SER A 53 20.34 -19.36 7.00
CA SER A 53 21.50 -18.55 6.60
C SER A 53 21.14 -17.05 6.56
N ASN A 54 22.11 -16.19 6.91
CA ASN A 54 21.99 -14.75 6.72
C ASN A 54 22.15 -14.32 5.25
N GLU A 55 22.47 -15.26 4.36
CA GLU A 55 22.48 -15.07 2.91
C GLU A 55 21.24 -15.71 2.28
N VAL A 56 20.59 -14.98 1.37
CA VAL A 56 19.38 -15.42 0.65
C VAL A 56 19.60 -15.35 -0.85
N ASP A 57 19.10 -16.35 -1.58
CA ASP A 57 19.17 -16.39 -3.05
C ASP A 57 18.20 -15.40 -3.72
N GLY A 58 17.14 -15.02 -3.01
CA GLY A 58 16.14 -14.10 -3.52
C GLY A 58 15.18 -13.62 -2.45
N ILE A 59 14.60 -12.44 -2.70
CA ILE A 59 13.57 -11.83 -1.84
C ILE A 59 12.38 -11.51 -2.74
N LEU A 60 11.19 -11.96 -2.33
CA LEU A 60 9.92 -11.58 -2.93
C LEU A 60 9.14 -10.73 -1.95
N VAL A 61 8.80 -9.51 -2.35
CA VAL A 61 7.95 -8.60 -1.57
C VAL A 61 6.68 -8.34 -2.37
N ASP A 62 5.54 -8.83 -1.85
CA ASP A 62 4.22 -8.47 -2.36
C ASP A 62 3.66 -7.33 -1.50
N LEU A 63 3.49 -6.16 -2.12
CA LEU A 63 3.10 -4.94 -1.41
C LEU A 63 1.59 -4.71 -1.49
N GLY A 64 0.98 -4.51 -0.33
CA GLY A 64 -0.42 -4.18 -0.17
C GLY A 64 -1.13 -5.13 0.78
N ALA A 65 -2.46 -5.10 0.75
CA ALA A 65 -3.27 -5.94 1.60
C ALA A 65 -3.62 -7.27 0.92
N ASN A 66 -3.48 -8.37 1.66
CA ASN A 66 -4.00 -9.69 1.30
C ASN A 66 -5.52 -9.63 0.99
N SER A 67 -6.02 -10.48 0.07
CA SER A 67 -7.45 -10.57 -0.26
C SER A 67 -8.31 -10.87 0.96
N PHE A 68 -7.80 -11.69 1.89
CA PHE A 68 -8.43 -12.00 3.16
C PHE A 68 -8.90 -10.74 3.91
N HIS A 69 -8.10 -9.68 3.91
CA HIS A 69 -8.45 -8.42 4.57
C HIS A 69 -9.74 -7.79 4.01
N PHE A 70 -9.93 -7.88 2.69
CA PHE A 70 -11.11 -7.32 2.02
C PHE A 70 -12.33 -8.24 2.09
N ASP A 71 -12.10 -9.55 2.11
CA ASP A 71 -13.16 -10.56 2.14
C ASP A 71 -13.71 -10.73 3.57
N ALA A 72 -12.86 -10.58 4.59
CA ALA A 72 -13.24 -10.62 5.99
C ALA A 72 -13.72 -9.25 6.50
N ALA A 73 -15.02 -8.99 6.42
CA ALA A 73 -15.63 -7.70 6.80
C ALA A 73 -15.20 -7.18 8.19
N ARG A 74 -14.97 -8.07 9.18
CA ARG A 74 -14.50 -7.72 10.53
C ARG A 74 -13.16 -6.97 10.56
N ARG A 75 -12.39 -7.03 9.47
CA ARG A 75 -11.08 -6.38 9.33
C ARG A 75 -11.20 -4.92 8.91
N GLY A 76 -12.33 -4.50 8.36
CA GLY A 76 -12.61 -3.10 8.05
C GLY A 76 -11.95 -2.55 6.77
N PHE A 77 -11.39 -3.40 5.90
CA PHE A 77 -10.73 -2.93 4.67
C PHE A 77 -11.70 -2.74 3.50
N SER A 78 -12.87 -3.38 3.56
CA SER A 78 -13.82 -3.36 2.45
C SER A 78 -14.63 -2.09 2.41
N VAL A 79 -14.74 -1.51 1.22
CA VAL A 79 -15.70 -0.45 0.92
C VAL A 79 -17.11 -1.01 0.73
N LEU A 80 -17.23 -2.30 0.42
CA LEU A 80 -18.51 -2.93 0.05
C LEU A 80 -19.14 -3.72 1.19
N HIS A 81 -18.30 -4.39 1.99
CA HIS A 81 -18.73 -5.21 3.11
C HIS A 81 -18.57 -4.42 4.41
N ASP A 82 -19.69 -4.22 5.09
CA ASP A 82 -19.75 -3.43 6.31
C ASP A 82 -19.12 -4.16 7.49
N GLY A 83 -18.35 -3.43 8.29
CA GLY A 83 -17.65 -3.94 9.47
C GLY A 83 -17.00 -2.82 10.27
N PRO A 84 -16.32 -3.15 11.38
CA PRO A 84 -15.62 -2.16 12.20
C PRO A 84 -14.59 -1.40 11.37
N LEU A 85 -14.48 -0.09 11.58
CA LEU A 85 -13.50 0.75 10.89
C LEU A 85 -12.10 0.58 11.52
N ASP A 86 -11.50 -0.61 11.38
CA ASP A 86 -10.20 -0.95 11.98
C ASP A 86 -9.02 -0.74 11.01
N MET A 87 -8.96 -1.53 9.93
CA MET A 87 -7.91 -1.51 8.91
C MET A 87 -6.48 -1.85 9.37
N ARG A 88 -6.24 -2.29 10.61
CA ARG A 88 -4.91 -2.80 11.00
C ARG A 88 -4.64 -4.20 10.44
N PHE A 89 -3.40 -4.42 10.00
CA PHE A 89 -2.89 -5.76 9.64
C PHE A 89 -2.83 -6.65 10.88
N ASP A 90 -2.29 -6.16 12.00
CA ASP A 90 -2.41 -6.84 13.29
C ASP A 90 -3.39 -6.08 14.20
N GLN A 91 -4.60 -6.60 14.36
CA GLN A 91 -5.62 -5.98 15.24
C GLN A 91 -5.25 -6.05 16.73
N ARG A 92 -4.23 -6.84 17.10
CA ARG A 92 -3.72 -6.94 18.46
C ARG A 92 -2.71 -5.85 18.78
N ASP A 93 -2.17 -5.18 17.75
CA ASP A 93 -1.22 -4.09 17.93
C ASP A 93 -1.95 -2.83 18.42
N ALA A 94 -1.97 -2.67 19.74
CA ALA A 94 -2.57 -1.52 20.42
C ALA A 94 -1.73 -0.23 20.29
N SER A 95 -0.49 -0.32 19.80
CA SER A 95 0.34 0.87 19.55
C SER A 95 -0.08 1.61 18.29
N ARG A 96 -0.79 0.94 17.38
CA ARG A 96 -1.30 1.51 16.13
C ARG A 96 -2.74 2.00 16.29
N PRO A 97 -3.07 3.19 15.78
CA PRO A 97 -4.44 3.67 15.75
C PRO A 97 -5.26 2.81 14.77
N THR A 98 -6.54 2.62 15.07
CA THR A 98 -7.50 2.14 14.06
C THR A 98 -7.81 3.25 13.04
N ALA A 99 -8.41 2.88 11.91
CA ALA A 99 -8.97 3.85 10.98
C ALA A 99 -10.07 4.70 11.64
N ALA A 100 -10.85 4.13 12.57
CA ALA A 100 -11.83 4.85 13.38
C ALA A 100 -11.15 5.93 14.24
N ASP A 101 -10.07 5.57 14.94
CA ASP A 101 -9.29 6.53 15.73
C ASP A 101 -8.79 7.66 14.84
N ALA A 102 -8.23 7.33 13.67
CA ALA A 102 -7.74 8.32 12.73
C ALA A 102 -8.84 9.31 12.30
N VAL A 103 -9.99 8.81 11.83
CA VAL A 103 -11.07 9.70 11.33
C VAL A 103 -11.82 10.43 12.43
N ASN A 104 -11.81 9.92 13.68
CA ASN A 104 -12.51 10.56 14.80
C ASN A 104 -11.62 11.53 15.60
N THR A 105 -10.29 11.45 15.49
CA THR A 105 -9.37 12.26 16.31
C THR A 105 -8.49 13.23 15.52
N LEU A 106 -8.06 12.88 14.30
CA LEU A 106 -7.16 13.72 13.53
C LEU A 106 -7.84 15.02 13.08
N SER A 107 -7.07 16.11 13.01
CA SER A 107 -7.57 17.38 12.48
C SER A 107 -7.94 17.30 11.00
N GLU A 108 -8.74 18.25 10.51
CA GLU A 108 -9.08 18.37 9.10
C GLU A 108 -7.83 18.40 8.21
N VAL A 109 -6.80 19.15 8.63
CA VAL A 109 -5.54 19.30 7.88
C VAL A 109 -4.80 17.97 7.78
N GLN A 110 -4.71 17.22 8.88
CA GLN A 110 -4.06 15.91 8.90
C GLN A 110 -4.79 14.89 8.02
N LEU A 111 -6.13 14.81 8.12
CA LEU A 111 -6.93 13.91 7.28
C LEU A 111 -6.83 14.27 5.79
N ALA A 112 -6.88 15.56 5.47
CA ALA A 112 -6.73 16.03 4.09
C ALA A 112 -5.33 15.69 3.53
N LYS A 113 -4.29 15.75 4.37
CA LYS A 113 -2.93 15.32 3.99
C LYS A 113 -2.89 13.82 3.71
N ILE A 114 -3.41 12.99 4.61
CA ILE A 114 -3.47 11.53 4.44
C ILE A 114 -4.18 11.16 3.13
N PHE A 115 -5.40 11.69 2.91
CA PHE A 115 -6.17 11.37 1.70
C PHE A 115 -5.48 11.84 0.41
N ARG A 116 -4.78 12.98 0.46
CA ARG A 116 -4.05 13.50 -0.70
C ARG A 116 -2.82 12.66 -0.99
N ASP A 117 -1.96 12.47 0.00
CA ASP A 117 -0.62 11.94 -0.20
C ASP A 117 -0.62 10.43 -0.37
N PHE A 118 -1.49 9.71 0.35
CA PHE A 118 -1.57 8.25 0.26
C PHE A 118 -2.70 7.75 -0.64
N GLY A 119 -3.74 8.56 -0.84
CA GLY A 119 -4.90 8.19 -1.68
C GLY A 119 -4.91 8.84 -3.06
N GLU A 120 -4.03 9.81 -3.31
CA GLU A 120 -4.09 10.69 -4.49
C GLU A 120 -5.51 11.27 -4.70
N GLU A 121 -6.21 11.57 -3.59
CA GLU A 121 -7.60 11.97 -3.63
C GLU A 121 -7.76 13.45 -3.93
N ARG A 122 -8.47 13.74 -5.02
CA ARG A 122 -8.67 15.12 -5.51
C ARG A 122 -9.58 15.92 -4.60
N LEU A 123 -10.56 15.26 -3.99
CA LEU A 123 -11.50 15.85 -3.03
C LEU A 123 -11.02 15.68 -1.58
N ALA A 124 -9.72 15.44 -1.35
CA ALA A 124 -9.16 15.18 -0.03
C ALA A 124 -9.59 16.20 1.03
N LYS A 125 -9.50 17.51 0.70
CA LYS A 125 -9.93 18.59 1.60
C LYS A 125 -11.43 18.51 1.92
N GLU A 126 -12.25 18.23 0.93
CA GLU A 126 -13.71 18.21 1.05
C GLU A 126 -14.20 17.00 1.85
N PHE A 127 -13.56 15.85 1.68
CA PHE A 127 -13.84 14.66 2.48
C PHE A 127 -13.38 14.84 3.92
N ALA A 128 -12.17 15.37 4.16
CA ALA A 128 -11.69 15.66 5.50
C ALA A 128 -12.61 16.64 6.24
N LYS A 129 -12.97 17.75 5.59
CA LYS A 129 -13.92 18.74 6.13
C LYS A 129 -15.25 18.10 6.48
N ALA A 130 -15.79 17.25 5.61
CA ALA A 130 -17.07 16.60 5.85
C ALA A 130 -17.04 15.61 7.03
N ILE A 131 -15.94 14.87 7.19
CA ILE A 131 -15.73 13.95 8.32
C ILE A 131 -15.68 14.73 9.63
N VAL A 132 -14.83 15.76 9.70
CA VAL A 132 -14.67 16.60 10.90
C VAL A 132 -15.97 17.29 11.26
N ARG A 133 -16.65 17.88 10.27
CA ARG A 133 -17.96 18.49 10.44
C ARG A 133 -18.99 17.49 11.00
N GLN A 134 -19.01 16.26 10.51
CA GLN A 134 -19.97 15.26 10.93
C GLN A 134 -19.75 14.82 12.38
N ARG A 135 -18.50 14.64 12.82
CA ARG A 135 -18.23 14.26 14.22
C ARG A 135 -18.37 15.45 15.19
N GLU A 136 -18.02 16.67 14.78
CA GLU A 136 -18.02 17.84 15.67
C GLU A 136 -19.37 18.56 15.72
N GLU A 137 -20.01 18.82 14.58
CA GLU A 137 -21.29 19.54 14.56
C GLU A 137 -22.50 18.62 14.81
N ARG A 138 -22.41 17.35 14.39
CA ARG A 138 -23.54 16.40 14.46
C ARG A 138 -23.37 15.33 15.54
N GLY A 139 -22.22 15.29 16.21
CA GLY A 139 -21.91 14.27 17.23
C GLY A 139 -21.85 12.84 16.69
N GLN A 140 -21.79 12.65 15.37
CA GLN A 140 -21.82 11.32 14.76
C GLN A 140 -20.39 10.78 14.58
N GLN A 141 -20.02 9.81 15.42
CA GLN A 141 -18.75 9.10 15.32
C GLN A 141 -18.74 8.10 14.16
N PHE A 142 -17.57 7.85 13.59
CA PHE A 142 -17.36 6.86 12.56
C PHE A 142 -16.87 5.56 13.19
N SER A 143 -17.76 4.57 13.33
CA SER A 143 -17.40 3.29 13.97
C SER A 143 -17.30 2.15 12.94
N THR A 144 -17.97 2.30 11.80
CA THR A 144 -18.06 1.27 10.76
C THR A 144 -17.54 1.78 9.42
N THR A 145 -17.16 0.85 8.54
CA THR A 145 -16.81 1.17 7.15
C THR A 145 -17.98 1.82 6.42
N ARG A 146 -19.23 1.43 6.72
CA ARG A 146 -20.43 2.08 6.17
C ARG A 146 -20.51 3.55 6.54
N ASP A 147 -20.28 3.93 7.80
CA ASP A 147 -20.36 5.33 8.24
C ASP A 147 -19.46 6.23 7.39
N LEU A 148 -18.20 5.80 7.21
CA LEU A 148 -17.21 6.54 6.46
C LEU A 148 -17.54 6.56 4.97
N ARG A 149 -17.91 5.39 4.42
CA ARG A 149 -18.33 5.23 3.02
C ARG A 149 -19.46 6.18 2.65
N GLU A 150 -20.52 6.23 3.45
CA GLU A 150 -21.71 7.04 3.17
C GLU A 150 -21.41 8.55 3.26
N CYS A 151 -20.56 8.97 4.20
CA CYS A 151 -20.10 10.34 4.27
C CYS A 151 -19.35 10.76 2.99
N ILE A 152 -18.41 9.93 2.54
CA ILE A 152 -17.63 10.18 1.32
C ILE A 152 -18.52 10.16 0.07
N GLU A 153 -19.40 9.16 -0.06
CA GLU A 153 -20.34 9.05 -1.18
C GLU A 153 -21.22 10.29 -1.33
N ARG A 154 -21.77 10.78 -0.22
CA ARG A 154 -22.61 11.97 -0.19
C ARG A 154 -21.86 13.19 -0.75
N ILE A 155 -20.63 13.41 -0.31
CA ILE A 155 -19.79 14.51 -0.81
C ILE A 155 -19.45 14.29 -2.28
N ALA A 156 -19.00 13.10 -2.66
CA ALA A 156 -18.65 12.80 -4.05
C ALA A 156 -19.84 13.01 -5.01
N ASN A 157 -21.04 12.62 -4.60
CA ASN A 157 -22.26 12.79 -5.40
C ASN A 157 -22.67 14.26 -5.51
N MET A 158 -22.59 15.03 -4.43
CA MET A 158 -22.80 16.48 -4.46
C MET A 158 -21.83 17.18 -5.44
N TRP A 159 -20.54 16.82 -5.41
CA TRP A 159 -19.53 17.36 -6.32
C TRP A 159 -19.67 16.94 -7.79
N ARG A 160 -20.38 15.85 -8.06
CA ARG A 160 -20.73 15.41 -9.43
C ARG A 160 -21.97 16.13 -9.95
N SER A 161 -23.00 16.27 -9.13
CA SER A 161 -24.30 16.80 -9.54
C SER A 161 -24.40 18.32 -9.49
N SER A 162 -23.72 18.96 -8.53
CA SER A 162 -23.81 20.40 -8.28
C SER A 162 -22.50 20.91 -7.66
N PRO A 163 -21.42 21.01 -8.46
CA PRO A 163 -20.15 21.52 -7.97
C PRO A 163 -20.29 22.97 -7.49
N PRO A 164 -19.47 23.41 -6.51
CA PRO A 164 -19.42 24.80 -6.09
C PRO A 164 -19.20 25.76 -7.27
N LYS A 165 -19.80 26.96 -7.21
CA LYS A 165 -19.68 27.98 -8.28
C LYS A 165 -18.21 28.22 -8.64
N GLY A 166 -17.91 28.21 -9.94
CA GLY A 166 -16.56 28.39 -10.46
C GLY A 166 -15.70 27.12 -10.52
N GLN A 167 -16.19 25.98 -10.01
CA GLN A 167 -15.48 24.70 -10.10
C GLN A 167 -16.10 23.78 -11.17
N LYS A 168 -15.24 23.06 -11.90
CA LYS A 168 -15.69 22.07 -12.89
C LYS A 168 -16.23 20.83 -12.15
N ALA A 169 -17.38 20.34 -12.60
CA ALA A 169 -17.94 19.08 -12.11
C ALA A 169 -16.89 17.97 -12.20
N LEU A 170 -16.85 17.09 -11.19
CA LEU A 170 -15.97 15.94 -11.23
C LEU A 170 -16.44 15.01 -12.36
N LYS A 171 -15.68 14.97 -13.46
CA LYS A 171 -16.01 14.10 -14.60
C LYS A 171 -16.10 12.66 -14.13
N LYS A 172 -17.17 11.95 -14.53
CA LYS A 172 -17.24 10.49 -14.42
C LYS A 172 -16.02 9.96 -15.19
N ARG A 173 -15.06 9.32 -14.51
CA ARG A 173 -13.96 8.64 -15.23
C ARG A 173 -14.63 7.66 -16.20
N GLY A 174 -14.19 7.69 -17.46
CA GLY A 174 -14.78 6.92 -18.56
C GLY A 174 -14.81 5.41 -18.29
N LYS A 175 -15.38 4.66 -19.24
CA LYS A 175 -15.78 3.23 -19.25
C LYS A 175 -14.88 2.15 -18.56
N ILE A 176 -13.72 2.50 -18.00
CA ILE A 176 -12.81 1.59 -17.31
C ILE A 176 -13.11 1.64 -15.80
N GLY A 177 -14.01 0.74 -15.35
CA GLY A 177 -14.21 0.36 -13.95
C GLY A 177 -14.66 1.49 -13.02
N ASN A 178 -15.95 1.51 -12.69
CA ASN A 178 -16.58 2.46 -11.75
C ASN A 178 -16.03 2.24 -10.33
N THR A 179 -14.79 2.70 -10.10
CA THR A 179 -14.11 2.60 -8.80
C THR A 179 -14.90 3.43 -7.81
N HIS A 180 -15.27 2.81 -6.70
CA HIS A 180 -16.09 3.45 -5.69
C HIS A 180 -15.42 4.74 -5.19
N PRO A 181 -16.14 5.87 -5.02
CA PRO A 181 -15.52 7.14 -4.60
C PRO A 181 -14.73 7.03 -3.29
N ALA A 182 -15.13 6.14 -2.37
CA ALA A 182 -14.44 5.94 -1.11
C ALA A 182 -13.14 5.12 -1.21
N THR A 183 -12.87 4.45 -2.34
CA THR A 183 -11.74 3.52 -2.49
C THR A 183 -10.40 4.18 -2.15
N ARG A 184 -10.19 5.41 -2.60
CA ARG A 184 -8.94 6.16 -2.39
C ARG A 184 -8.76 6.61 -0.94
N CYS A 185 -9.84 7.05 -0.29
CA CYS A 185 -9.80 7.37 1.14
C CYS A 185 -9.53 6.13 2.01
N PHE A 186 -10.15 5.00 1.66
CA PHE A 186 -9.91 3.72 2.35
C PHE A 186 -8.47 3.25 2.16
N GLN A 187 -7.95 3.33 0.93
CA GLN A 187 -6.54 3.06 0.65
C GLN A 187 -5.61 3.97 1.46
N ALA A 188 -5.90 5.28 1.51
CA ALA A 188 -5.09 6.24 2.25
C ALA A 188 -5.07 5.94 3.76
N LEU A 189 -6.23 5.63 4.35
CA LEU A 189 -6.32 5.27 5.77
C LEU A 189 -5.59 3.95 6.06
N ARG A 190 -5.71 2.96 5.18
CA ARG A 190 -4.99 1.70 5.29
C ARG A 190 -3.48 1.92 5.33
N ILE A 191 -2.97 2.72 4.39
CA ILE A 191 -1.54 3.08 4.30
C ILE A 191 -1.10 3.81 5.57
N TYR A 192 -1.89 4.77 6.05
CA TYR A 192 -1.61 5.52 7.27
C TYR A 192 -1.58 4.63 8.52
N VAL A 193 -2.62 3.83 8.74
CA VAL A 193 -2.77 2.96 9.92
C VAL A 193 -1.64 1.93 10.00
N ASN A 194 -1.26 1.35 8.86
CA ASN A 194 -0.26 0.30 8.80
C ASN A 194 1.15 0.80 8.51
N ASP A 195 1.33 2.10 8.30
CA ASP A 195 2.60 2.68 7.89
C ASP A 195 3.27 1.89 6.74
N GLU A 196 2.54 1.76 5.64
CA GLU A 196 2.94 0.90 4.52
C GLU A 196 4.12 1.48 3.72
N LEU A 197 4.39 2.78 3.83
CA LEU A 197 5.36 3.48 2.98
C LEU A 197 6.69 3.82 3.67
N GLU A 198 6.77 3.88 5.01
CA GLU A 198 7.99 4.29 5.73
C GLU A 198 9.21 3.40 5.40
N HIS A 199 9.00 2.14 5.01
CA HIS A 199 10.10 1.21 4.69
C HIS A 199 10.21 0.86 3.21
N VAL A 200 9.45 1.53 2.34
CA VAL A 200 9.56 1.39 0.88
C VAL A 200 10.43 2.52 0.33
N GLU A 201 11.62 2.73 0.93
CA GLU A 201 12.64 3.55 0.29
C GLU A 201 13.36 2.71 -0.76
N VAL A 202 12.91 2.81 -2.01
CA VAL A 202 13.72 2.36 -3.16
C VAL A 202 14.28 3.56 -3.87
N ARG A 203 15.29 4.20 -3.26
CA ARG A 203 16.12 5.24 -3.92
C ARG A 203 16.87 4.73 -5.15
N VAL A 204 16.86 3.41 -5.41
CA VAL A 204 17.45 2.78 -6.59
C VAL A 204 16.67 3.10 -7.88
N PHE A 205 15.41 3.57 -7.79
CA PHE A 205 14.57 3.82 -8.98
C PHE A 205 14.52 5.29 -9.44
N GLN A 206 15.07 6.24 -8.69
CA GLN A 206 14.96 7.68 -9.01
C GLN A 206 16.14 8.23 -9.82
N GLN A 207 17.25 7.51 -9.93
CA GLN A 207 18.47 8.00 -10.56
C GLN A 207 18.50 7.96 -12.10
N GLU A 208 17.43 7.57 -12.80
CA GLU A 208 17.45 7.47 -14.27
C GLU A 208 16.38 8.31 -14.97
N ASP A 209 15.57 9.09 -14.23
CA ASP A 209 14.54 9.98 -14.82
C ASP A 209 14.97 11.48 -14.84
N GLU A 210 16.16 11.83 -14.33
CA GLU A 210 16.67 13.23 -14.28
C GLU A 210 17.85 13.53 -15.24
N ASP A 211 18.40 12.54 -15.95
CA ASP A 211 19.53 12.75 -16.89
C ASP A 211 19.11 13.07 -18.34
N GLU A 212 17.87 13.52 -18.57
CA GLU A 212 17.41 14.10 -19.85
C GLU A 212 16.96 15.56 -19.65
N SER A 213 17.92 16.42 -19.28
CA SER A 213 17.85 17.84 -19.64
C SER A 213 19.16 18.22 -20.32
N ASP A 214 19.06 18.50 -21.61
CA ASP A 214 20.11 19.07 -22.45
C ASP A 214 20.72 20.30 -21.75
N ASP A 215 22.01 20.22 -21.40
CA ASP A 215 22.83 21.40 -21.12
C ASP A 215 24.10 21.32 -21.95
N ASP A 216 24.07 22.02 -23.08
CA ASP A 216 25.23 22.36 -23.88
C ASP A 216 26.05 23.39 -23.08
N GLY A 217 26.96 22.91 -22.24
CA GLY A 217 27.76 23.76 -21.35
C GLY A 217 29.17 23.23 -21.16
N GLU A 218 30.11 23.97 -21.75
CA GLU A 218 31.58 23.84 -21.78
C GLU A 218 32.27 23.37 -20.49
N ASP A 219 33.38 22.64 -20.70
CA ASP A 219 34.32 22.11 -19.71
C ASP A 219 34.86 23.17 -18.73
N GLU A 220 34.91 22.85 -17.43
CA GLU A 220 35.94 23.37 -16.51
C GLU A 220 36.28 22.34 -15.41
N ASP A 221 37.58 22.15 -15.22
CA ASP A 221 38.24 21.19 -14.34
C ASP A 221 37.86 21.30 -12.85
N GLY A 222 37.59 20.17 -12.19
CA GLY A 222 37.33 20.16 -10.75
C GLY A 222 37.22 18.79 -10.10
N ASP A 223 38.37 18.25 -9.66
CA ASP A 223 38.56 17.33 -8.52
C ASP A 223 37.69 16.04 -8.47
N ASP A 224 38.20 14.98 -9.12
CA ASP A 224 37.70 13.61 -9.07
C ASP A 224 37.89 12.99 -7.66
N SER A 225 36.99 13.29 -6.73
CA SER A 225 36.87 12.56 -5.45
C SER A 225 35.44 12.13 -5.11
N ALA A 226 34.60 11.91 -6.12
CA ALA A 226 33.33 11.23 -5.94
C ALA A 226 33.58 9.71 -5.91
N GLU A 227 33.70 9.16 -4.70
CA GLU A 227 33.77 7.72 -4.46
C GLU A 227 32.49 7.07 -4.99
N ALA A 228 32.55 6.65 -6.26
CA ALA A 228 31.45 6.04 -6.98
C ALA A 228 30.99 4.80 -6.21
N THR A 229 29.88 4.93 -5.50
CA THR A 229 29.23 3.81 -4.83
C THR A 229 28.78 2.84 -5.91
N LYS A 230 29.59 1.81 -6.21
CA LYS A 230 29.26 0.77 -7.18
C LYS A 230 27.84 0.29 -6.92
N LYS A 231 26.95 0.42 -7.92
CA LYS A 231 25.55 0.00 -7.84
C LYS A 231 25.52 -1.47 -7.37
N ARG A 232 25.13 -1.70 -6.11
CA ARG A 232 25.04 -3.06 -5.50
C ARG A 232 23.97 -3.92 -6.18
N PHE A 233 23.03 -3.29 -6.88
CA PHE A 233 21.95 -3.94 -7.59
C PHE A 233 21.78 -3.34 -8.99
N ARG A 234 21.39 -4.19 -9.94
CA ARG A 234 21.01 -3.83 -11.30
C ARG A 234 19.55 -4.17 -11.54
N LEU A 235 18.85 -3.29 -12.24
CA LEU A 235 17.48 -3.54 -12.66
C LEU A 235 17.43 -4.57 -13.80
N VAL A 236 16.68 -5.66 -13.60
CA VAL A 236 16.54 -6.72 -14.63
C VAL A 236 15.76 -6.22 -15.85
N ARG A 237 14.81 -5.30 -15.65
CA ARG A 237 14.04 -4.62 -16.71
C ARG A 237 13.72 -3.18 -16.33
N ARG A 238 14.02 -2.23 -17.25
CA ARG A 238 13.72 -0.80 -17.08
C ARG A 238 12.25 -0.53 -16.72
N LYS A 239 11.32 -1.11 -17.47
CA LYS A 239 9.88 -0.95 -17.24
C LYS A 239 9.34 -2.05 -16.35
N ALA A 240 8.47 -1.68 -15.40
CA ALA A 240 7.75 -2.65 -14.60
C ALA A 240 6.86 -3.55 -15.46
N THR A 241 6.87 -4.85 -15.16
CA THR A 241 5.99 -5.82 -15.80
C THR A 241 4.57 -5.64 -15.27
N LYS A 242 3.58 -5.63 -16.17
CA LYS A 242 2.15 -5.51 -15.84
C LYS A 242 1.47 -6.86 -16.03
N ALA A 243 0.39 -7.08 -15.27
CA ALA A 243 -0.50 -8.22 -15.46
C ALA A 243 -1.08 -8.26 -16.88
N THR A 244 -1.30 -9.46 -17.42
CA THR A 244 -1.93 -9.65 -18.73
C THR A 244 -3.43 -9.40 -18.66
N ALA A 245 -4.09 -9.22 -19.81
CA ALA A 245 -5.54 -9.05 -19.85
C ALA A 245 -6.29 -10.28 -19.31
N GLU A 246 -5.79 -11.49 -19.57
CA GLU A 246 -6.32 -12.76 -19.07
C GLU A 246 -6.16 -12.87 -17.54
N GLU A 247 -5.00 -12.48 -17.02
CA GLU A 247 -4.77 -12.42 -15.57
C GLU A 247 -5.72 -11.41 -14.91
N ILE A 248 -5.92 -10.23 -15.50
CA ILE A 248 -6.83 -9.22 -14.96
C ILE A 248 -8.30 -9.70 -15.01
N ALA A 249 -8.67 -10.50 -16.00
CA ALA A 249 -10.01 -11.05 -16.13
C ALA A 249 -10.32 -12.09 -15.02
N THR A 250 -9.33 -12.88 -14.62
CA THR A 250 -9.45 -13.90 -13.56
C THR A 250 -9.17 -13.34 -12.17
N ASN A 251 -8.28 -12.36 -12.07
CA ASN A 251 -7.89 -11.66 -10.86
C ASN A 251 -7.91 -10.15 -11.08
N SER A 252 -9.05 -9.53 -10.82
CA SER A 252 -9.21 -8.07 -10.98
C SER A 252 -8.26 -7.23 -10.11
N ARG A 253 -7.69 -7.81 -9.04
CA ARG A 253 -6.71 -7.16 -8.15
C ARG A 253 -5.34 -6.98 -8.81
N ALA A 254 -5.01 -7.79 -9.82
CA ALA A 254 -3.76 -7.67 -10.58
C ALA A 254 -3.71 -6.43 -11.49
N ARG A 255 -4.84 -5.74 -11.72
CA ARG A 255 -4.96 -4.58 -12.62
C ARG A 255 -3.94 -3.47 -12.32
N SER A 256 -3.72 -3.19 -11.04
CA SER A 256 -2.77 -2.17 -10.58
C SER A 256 -1.38 -2.72 -10.27
N ALA A 257 -1.18 -4.05 -10.28
CA ALA A 257 0.08 -4.66 -9.92
C ALA A 257 1.21 -4.29 -10.89
N ARG A 258 2.40 -4.03 -10.33
CA ARG A 258 3.61 -3.67 -11.07
C ARG A 258 4.78 -4.45 -10.49
N LEU A 259 5.29 -5.41 -11.26
CA LEU A 259 6.46 -6.19 -10.86
C LEU A 259 7.74 -5.49 -11.30
N ARG A 260 8.64 -5.24 -10.34
CA ARG A 260 10.03 -4.83 -10.57
C ARG A 260 10.95 -5.92 -10.03
N CYS A 261 12.07 -6.15 -10.70
CA CYS A 261 13.06 -7.15 -10.29
C CYS A 261 14.46 -6.53 -10.32
N LEU A 262 15.19 -6.71 -9.21
CA LEU A 262 16.55 -6.23 -9.00
C LEU A 262 17.45 -7.46 -8.80
N GLU A 263 18.62 -7.44 -9.41
CA GLU A 263 19.64 -8.48 -9.28
C GLU A 263 20.87 -7.90 -8.59
N ARG A 264 21.41 -8.60 -7.59
CA ARG A 264 22.65 -8.18 -6.93
C ARG A 264 23.82 -8.35 -7.91
N VAL A 265 24.58 -7.27 -8.13
CA VAL A 265 25.80 -7.32 -8.96
C VAL A 265 26.94 -7.84 -8.07
N ARG A 266 27.70 -8.81 -8.59
CA ARG A 266 28.90 -9.35 -7.94
C ARG A 266 30.09 -8.42 -8.12
#